data_AF-A0A4R3JRX2-F1
#
_entry.id   AF-A0A4R3JRX2-F1
#
_cell.length_a   1.000
_cell.length_b   1.000
_cell.length_c   1.000
_cell.angle_alpha   90.00
_cell.angle_beta   90.00
_cell.angle_gamma   90.00
#
_symmetry.space_group_name_H-M   'P 1'
#
loop_
_entity.id
_entity.type
_entity.pdbx_description
1 polymer ?
#
loop_
_entity_poly.entity_id
_entity_poly.type
_entity_poly.pdbx_seq_one_letter_code
_entity_poly.pdbx_strand_id
1 'polypeptide(L)'
;MKVNPMKPVSRVMCGPVLVASIVRTGNGRPGSPVRWMPYWSQIAERLGAPVPPPRFSSRHEAEAVAMLWANARLAHAARVERER
;
A
#
# COMPACT_ATOMS: atom_id res chain seq x y z
N MET A 1 -14.89 -11.74 -18.05
CA MET A 1 -13.41 -11.61 -17.96
C MET A 1 -12.95 -12.10 -16.59
N LYS A 2 -12.11 -13.14 -16.51
CA LYS A 2 -11.46 -13.50 -15.22
C LYS A 2 -10.49 -12.37 -14.89
N VAL A 3 -10.86 -11.51 -13.94
CA VAL A 3 -9.94 -10.54 -13.36
C VAL A 3 -8.87 -11.38 -12.66
N ASN A 4 -7.69 -11.50 -13.27
CA ASN A 4 -6.57 -12.11 -12.57
C ASN A 4 -6.28 -11.19 -11.38
N PRO A 5 -6.48 -11.64 -10.12
CA PRO A 5 -6.26 -10.76 -8.99
C PRO A 5 -4.79 -10.38 -9.02
N MET A 6 -4.53 -9.09 -9.23
CA MET A 6 -3.17 -8.56 -9.24
C MET A 6 -2.54 -8.92 -7.90
N LYS A 7 -1.57 -9.85 -7.92
CA LYS A 7 -0.99 -10.37 -6.69
C LYS A 7 -0.07 -9.31 -6.08
N PRO A 8 -0.20 -9.03 -4.76
CA PRO A 8 0.77 -8.21 -4.06
C PRO A 8 2.17 -8.82 -4.17
N VAL A 9 3.14 -7.97 -4.43
CA VAL A 9 4.57 -8.27 -4.50
C VAL A 9 5.30 -7.78 -3.25
N SER A 10 4.66 -6.92 -2.47
CA SER A 10 5.08 -6.51 -1.13
C SER A 10 3.89 -6.15 -0.24
N ARG A 11 4.10 -6.17 1.08
CA ARG A 11 3.16 -5.72 2.10
C ARG A 11 3.88 -4.81 3.08
N VAL A 12 3.27 -3.69 3.40
CA VAL A 12 3.80 -2.67 4.32
C VAL A 12 2.96 -2.66 5.58
N MET A 13 3.60 -2.86 6.73
CA MET A 13 2.97 -2.96 8.05
C MET A 13 3.40 -1.80 8.95
N CYS A 14 2.49 -1.28 9.76
CA CYS A 14 2.78 -0.36 10.87
C CYS A 14 2.31 -1.01 12.17
N GLY A 15 3.26 -1.57 12.93
CA GLY A 15 2.93 -2.46 14.05
C GLY A 15 2.14 -3.69 13.58
N PRO A 16 1.02 -4.05 14.23
CA PRO A 16 0.20 -5.19 13.81
C PRO A 16 -0.74 -4.89 12.63
N VAL A 17 -0.78 -3.65 12.13
CA VAL A 17 -1.75 -3.21 11.12
C VAL A 17 -1.11 -3.23 9.73
N LEU A 18 -1.76 -3.93 8.79
CA LEU A 18 -1.43 -3.79 7.37
C LEU A 18 -1.84 -2.40 6.90
N VAL A 19 -0.92 -1.68 6.27
CA VAL A 19 -1.17 -0.33 5.75
C VAL A 19 -1.40 -0.38 4.25
N ALA A 20 -0.53 -1.08 3.53
CA ALA A 20 -0.62 -1.17 2.07
C ALA A 20 -0.11 -2.51 1.54
N SER A 21 -0.69 -2.97 0.43
CA SER A 21 -0.16 -4.03 -0.42
C SER A 21 0.38 -3.40 -1.70
N ILE A 22 1.67 -3.56 -1.97
CA ILE A 22 2.26 -3.01 -3.21
C ILE A 22 2.07 -4.03 -4.32
N VAL A 23 1.52 -3.57 -5.44
CA VAL A 23 1.28 -4.36 -6.62
C VAL A 23 2.17 -3.88 -7.75
N ARG A 24 2.78 -4.83 -8.47
CA ARG A 24 3.51 -4.57 -9.70
C ARG A 24 2.54 -4.54 -10.87
N THR A 25 2.55 -3.44 -11.60
CA THR A 25 1.85 -3.28 -12.88
C THR A 25 2.89 -3.25 -14.00
N GLY A 26 2.66 -4.03 -15.04
CA GLY A 26 3.59 -4.20 -16.15
C GLY A 26 3.57 -5.62 -16.68
N ASN A 27 3.78 -5.74 -17.98
CA ASN A 27 3.67 -6.97 -18.77
C ASN A 27 4.99 -7.77 -18.82
N GLY A 28 6.00 -7.39 -18.03
CA GLY A 28 7.26 -8.15 -17.88
C GLY A 28 8.16 -8.17 -19.13
N ARG A 29 7.78 -7.48 -20.19
CA ARG A 29 8.57 -7.38 -21.42
C ARG A 29 9.77 -6.43 -21.22
N PRO A 30 10.95 -6.76 -21.75
CA PRO A 30 12.08 -5.83 -21.78
C PRO A 30 11.66 -4.48 -22.37
N GLY A 31 12.01 -3.38 -21.69
CA GLY A 31 11.68 -2.01 -22.11
C GLY A 31 10.26 -1.52 -21.83
N SER A 32 9.34 -2.37 -21.37
CA SER A 32 8.01 -1.90 -20.94
C SER A 32 8.08 -1.25 -19.55
N PRO A 33 7.50 -0.05 -19.34
CA PRO A 33 7.53 0.61 -18.04
C PRO A 33 6.86 -0.26 -16.97
N VAL A 34 7.62 -0.66 -15.96
CA VAL A 34 7.07 -1.29 -14.75
C VAL A 34 6.69 -0.19 -13.79
N ARG A 35 5.46 -0.25 -13.26
CA ARG A 35 5.00 0.68 -12.23
C ARG A 35 4.50 -0.05 -11.01
N TRP A 36 4.61 0.58 -9.85
CA TRP A 36 4.23 0.03 -8.56
C TRP A 36 3.12 0.86 -7.97
N MET A 37 2.13 0.22 -7.37
CA MET A 37 0.95 0.90 -6.85
C MET A 37 0.61 0.36 -5.46
N PRO A 38 0.52 1.20 -4.42
CA PRO A 38 0.07 0.79 -3.10
C PRO A 38 -1.45 0.61 -3.08
N TYR A 39 -1.96 -0.55 -2.69
CA TYR A 39 -3.37 -0.75 -2.35
C TYR A 39 -3.52 -0.62 -0.85
N TRP A 40 -4.24 0.40 -0.40
CA TRP A 40 -4.41 0.68 1.02
C TRP A 40 -5.27 -0.38 1.70
N SER A 41 -5.01 -0.65 2.97
CA SER A 41 -5.92 -1.45 3.78
C SER A 41 -7.17 -0.65 4.11
N GLN A 42 -8.25 -1.35 4.47
CA GLN A 42 -9.50 -0.70 4.86
C GLN A 42 -9.33 0.27 6.04
N ILE A 43 -8.41 -0.02 6.98
CA ILE A 43 -8.10 0.88 8.10
C ILE A 43 -7.43 2.15 7.57
N ALA A 44 -6.46 2.00 6.66
CA ALA A 44 -5.78 3.14 6.07
C ALA A 44 -6.74 4.03 5.27
N GLU A 45 -7.65 3.44 4.49
CA GLU A 45 -8.70 4.16 3.76
C GLU A 45 -9.60 4.96 4.70
N ARG A 46 -10.07 4.37 5.80
CA ARG A 46 -10.91 5.06 6.81
C ARG A 46 -10.19 6.25 7.47
N LEU A 47 -8.86 6.20 7.54
CA LEU A 47 -8.02 7.27 8.10
C LEU A 47 -7.59 8.31 7.05
N GLY A 48 -8.12 8.23 5.82
CA GLY A 48 -7.89 9.20 4.76
C GLY A 48 -6.68 8.91 3.89
N ALA A 49 -6.30 7.64 3.71
CA ALA A 49 -5.35 7.26 2.67
C ALA A 49 -5.91 7.60 1.26
N PRO A 50 -5.05 7.99 0.29
CA PRO A 50 -5.50 8.48 -1.02
C PRO A 50 -6.17 7.39 -1.88
N VAL A 51 -7.31 7.72 -2.50
CA VAL A 51 -8.25 6.77 -3.13
C VAL A 51 -7.87 6.35 -4.56
N PRO A 52 -7.06 7.10 -5.33
CA PRO A 52 -6.23 6.51 -6.37
C PRO A 52 -4.77 6.56 -5.94
N PRO A 53 -4.12 5.41 -5.72
CA PRO A 53 -2.73 5.42 -5.31
C PRO A 53 -1.84 5.90 -6.46
N PRO A 54 -0.84 6.76 -6.19
CA PRO A 54 0.16 7.10 -7.18
C PRO A 54 0.85 5.85 -7.71
N ARG A 55 1.14 5.88 -9.01
CA ARG A 55 1.96 4.84 -9.66
C ARG A 55 3.41 5.27 -9.63
N PHE A 56 4.24 4.48 -8.98
CA PHE A 56 5.67 4.73 -8.80
C PHE A 56 6.49 3.98 -9.83
N SER A 57 7.63 4.53 -10.23
CA SER A 57 8.58 3.84 -11.11
C SER A 57 9.33 2.74 -10.37
N SER A 58 9.51 2.88 -9.05
CA SER A 58 10.21 1.91 -8.21
C SER A 58 9.32 1.34 -7.09
N ARG A 59 9.63 0.11 -6.69
CA ARG A 59 8.99 -0.56 -5.54
C ARG A 59 9.25 0.20 -4.25
N HIS A 60 10.51 0.63 -4.04
CA HIS A 60 10.94 1.31 -2.82
C HIS A 60 10.24 2.65 -2.62
N GLU A 61 10.00 3.42 -3.69
CA GLU A 61 9.19 4.65 -3.58
C GLU A 61 7.77 4.36 -3.10
N ALA A 62 7.12 3.33 -3.65
CA ALA A 62 5.78 2.94 -3.24
C ALA A 62 5.72 2.51 -1.76
N GLU A 63 6.73 1.75 -1.31
CA GLU A 63 6.86 1.33 0.09
C GLU A 63 7.16 2.51 1.02
N ALA A 64 8.06 3.42 0.61
CA ALA A 64 8.43 4.59 1.39
C ALA A 64 7.23 5.54 1.59
N VAL A 65 6.42 5.76 0.56
CA VAL A 65 5.19 6.57 0.69
C VAL A 65 4.19 5.91 1.63
N ALA A 66 4.00 4.59 1.54
CA ALA A 66 3.12 3.88 2.45
C ALA A 66 3.59 3.96 3.91
N MET A 67 4.90 3.82 4.16
CA MET A 67 5.47 3.97 5.49
C MET A 67 5.43 5.41 6.01
N LEU A 68 5.71 6.40 5.17
CA LEU A 68 5.64 7.81 5.55
C LEU A 68 4.21 8.18 5.94
N TRP A 69 3.22 7.76 5.14
CA TRP A 69 1.81 7.96 5.47
C TRP A 69 1.45 7.26 6.78
N ALA A 70 1.88 6.01 6.97
CA ALA A 70 1.64 5.27 8.21
C ALA A 70 2.20 6.00 9.43
N ASN A 71 3.46 6.44 9.36
CA ASN A 71 4.09 7.17 10.46
C ASN A 71 3.38 8.49 10.74
N ALA A 72 2.90 9.19 9.71
CA ALA A 72 2.19 10.46 9.88
C ALA A 72 0.74 10.31 10.39
N ARG A 73 0.05 9.19 10.09
CA ARG A 73 -1.40 9.05 10.35
C ARG A 73 -1.77 7.92 11.31
N LEU A 74 -1.07 6.79 11.25
CA LEU A 74 -1.32 5.66 12.15
C LEU A 74 -0.58 5.78 13.48
N ALA A 75 0.56 6.49 13.55
CA ALA A 75 1.23 6.74 14.83
C ALA A 75 0.36 7.55 15.81
N HIS A 76 -0.56 8.35 15.27
CA HIS A 76 -1.51 9.18 16.03
C HIS A 76 -2.93 8.61 16.06
N ALA A 77 -3.20 7.51 15.37
CA ALA A 77 -4.49 6.84 15.48
C ALA A 77 -4.61 6.28 16.90
N ALA A 78 -5.72 6.57 17.58
CA ALA A 78 -5.98 6.05 18.92
C ALA A 78 -5.72 4.54 18.91
N ARG A 79 -4.80 4.08 19.75
CA ARG A 79 -4.57 2.65 19.93
C ARG A 79 -5.92 2.05 20.29
N VAL A 80 -6.40 1.12 19.47
CA VAL A 80 -7.55 0.30 19.86
C VAL A 80 -7.01 -0.62 20.96
N GLU A 81 -6.98 -0.12 22.18
CA GLU A 81 -6.87 -0.98 23.35
C GLU A 81 -8.12 -1.86 23.31
N ARG A 82 -7.90 -3.15 23.08
CA ARG A 82 -8.98 -4.11 23.26
C ARG A 82 -9.35 -4.06 24.73
N GLU A 83 -10.48 -3.44 25.04
CA GLU A 83 -11.17 -3.69 26.31
C GLU A 83 -11.29 -5.20 26.47
N ARG A 84 -10.76 -5.68 27.60
CA ARG A 84 -10.59 -7.09 27.92
C ARG A 84 -11.65 -7.51 28.91
#